data_AF-A0A135UPH2-F1
#
_entry.id   AF-A0A135UPH2-F1
#
_cell.length_a   1.000
_cell.length_b   1.000
_cell.length_c   1.000
_cell.angle_alpha   90.00
_cell.angle_beta   90.00
_cell.angle_gamma   90.00
#
_symmetry.space_group_name_H-M   'P 1'
#
loop_
_entity.id
_entity.type
_entity.pdbx_description
1 polymer ?
#
loop_
_entity_poly.entity_id
_entity_poly.type
_entity_poly.pdbx_seq_one_letter_code
_entity_poly.pdbx_strand_id
1 'polypeptide(L)'
;MCSVPTLPQVGAASFIYQTTWLHNRPFNTGYLFPSLLPPAMASADTATHAATTAVPTLSNKIPKLEPRRRRPTPSNPTPRPETPALPAPLGLDDHEYKNPSRRILSQKDHELFLSSPTYTLVLAFVFGLSESVEDTPRSAVKDSELSPTLRSILGILDEVDGFVKEAPPDDQEGSRFGNKAFRTFLDLVKEKAAAWQTGLGVGEAANTEVLVYLEHSFGNRQRIDYGSGHELNFIMWLLCLYQLRIISKGDFRPLILRVFERYLQVMRNVQLTYYLEPAGSHGVWGLDDYQFLPFLFGASQLLHHPFITPLAIHQDLTLEEFSQDYLYLGQVNFVNDTKTVKGLRWHSPMLDDISASKSWTKVEGGMRRMFVAEVLRKLPVMQHFLFGSLIPAVDGMSTEQDFELGDEEHEEESGEINPGNVSKHKHQHVGWGDCCGIKVPSSVAAAQEMRKRGARDNLRRIPFD
;
A
#
# COMPACT_ATOMS: atom_id res chain seq x y z
N MET A 1 50.88 -44.78 -9.32
CA MET A 1 49.81 -45.72 -9.73
C MET A 1 48.57 -45.34 -8.93
N CYS A 2 47.44 -44.87 -9.43
CA CYS A 2 46.85 -44.74 -10.76
C CYS A 2 45.88 -43.54 -10.65
N SER A 3 46.00 -42.52 -11.50
CA SER A 3 45.19 -42.32 -12.73
C SER A 3 43.90 -41.52 -12.47
N VAL A 4 43.97 -40.26 -12.88
CA VAL A 4 42.85 -39.34 -13.14
C VAL A 4 42.01 -39.86 -14.31
N PRO A 5 40.68 -39.69 -14.28
CA PRO A 5 39.90 -39.48 -15.49
C PRO A 5 39.21 -38.10 -15.52
N THR A 6 39.22 -37.52 -16.71
CA THR A 6 38.68 -36.22 -17.13
C THR A 6 37.29 -36.35 -17.75
N LEU A 7 36.58 -35.20 -17.78
CA LEU A 7 35.43 -34.75 -18.63
C LEU A 7 33.99 -35.01 -18.14
N PRO A 8 32.98 -34.17 -18.54
CA PRO A 8 33.02 -32.95 -19.36
C PRO A 8 32.33 -31.70 -18.75
N GLN A 9 32.74 -30.52 -19.24
CA GLN A 9 31.96 -29.28 -19.17
C GLN A 9 30.73 -29.37 -20.09
N VAL A 10 29.55 -29.07 -19.54
CA VAL A 10 28.36 -28.64 -20.29
C VAL A 10 27.72 -27.48 -19.52
N GLY A 11 27.55 -26.35 -20.20
CA GLY A 11 26.96 -25.14 -19.65
C GLY A 11 25.43 -25.08 -19.78
N ALA A 12 24.90 -23.88 -19.47
CA ALA A 12 23.50 -23.44 -19.47
C ALA A 12 22.72 -23.77 -18.18
N ALA A 13 21.91 -22.89 -17.59
CA ALA A 13 21.64 -21.47 -17.82
C ALA A 13 20.98 -20.95 -16.52
N SER A 14 21.50 -19.87 -15.95
CA SER A 14 20.83 -19.17 -14.86
C SER A 14 19.86 -18.16 -15.48
N PHE A 15 18.56 -18.42 -15.35
CA PHE A 15 17.51 -17.48 -15.78
C PHE A 15 17.42 -16.33 -14.77
N ILE A 16 18.16 -15.26 -15.05
CA ILE A 16 17.96 -13.96 -14.42
C ILE A 16 16.98 -13.18 -15.29
N TYR A 17 15.75 -12.99 -14.82
CA TYR A 17 14.85 -11.99 -15.39
C TYR A 17 15.34 -10.59 -14.99
N GLN A 18 16.18 -9.98 -15.83
CA GLN A 18 16.48 -8.55 -15.79
C GLN A 18 15.39 -7.80 -16.56
N THR A 19 14.48 -7.14 -15.83
CA THR A 19 13.68 -6.04 -16.39
C THR A 19 14.59 -4.83 -16.60
N THR A 20 14.87 -4.54 -17.86
CA THR A 20 15.73 -3.47 -18.35
C THR A 20 14.96 -2.15 -18.35
N TRP A 21 15.34 -1.22 -17.46
CA TRP A 21 15.08 0.21 -17.66
C TRP A 21 16.41 0.93 -17.92
N LEU A 22 16.43 1.65 -19.03
CA LEU A 22 17.56 2.27 -19.70
C LEU A 22 18.43 3.18 -18.80
N HIS A 23 19.75 3.00 -18.87
CA HIS A 23 20.75 4.05 -18.65
C HIS A 23 21.73 4.07 -19.81
N ASN A 24 21.77 5.17 -20.56
CA ASN A 24 22.90 5.49 -21.43
C ASN A 24 22.93 7.00 -21.72
N ARG A 25 23.81 7.75 -21.06
CA ARG A 25 24.87 8.57 -21.70
C ARG A 25 25.66 9.43 -20.68
N PRO A 26 26.92 9.81 -21.02
CA PRO A 26 27.98 10.06 -20.07
C PRO A 26 28.24 11.54 -19.74
N PHE A 27 28.93 11.73 -18.62
CA PHE A 27 29.61 12.94 -18.16
C PHE A 27 30.66 13.45 -19.18
N ASN A 28 30.79 14.77 -19.30
CA ASN A 28 32.03 15.40 -19.74
C ASN A 28 32.30 16.66 -18.91
N THR A 29 33.51 16.74 -18.37
CA THR A 29 34.04 17.76 -17.46
C THR A 29 34.91 18.77 -18.21
N GLY A 30 35.04 19.97 -17.64
CA GLY A 30 36.24 20.81 -17.80
C GLY A 30 36.05 22.14 -18.54
N TYR A 31 36.19 23.26 -17.82
CA TYR A 31 37.36 24.17 -17.85
C TYR A 31 37.02 25.65 -17.54
N LEU A 32 37.47 26.06 -16.35
CA LEU A 32 38.14 27.30 -15.90
C LEU A 32 38.02 28.62 -16.71
N PHE A 33 37.67 29.68 -15.96
CA PHE A 33 37.85 31.12 -16.21
C PHE A 33 39.35 31.53 -16.27
N PRO A 34 39.72 32.68 -16.90
CA PRO A 34 39.84 33.93 -16.13
C PRO A 34 39.46 35.24 -16.86
N SER A 35 39.31 36.25 -16.02
CA SER A 35 38.99 37.69 -16.15
C SER A 35 39.85 38.56 -17.09
N LEU A 36 39.31 39.69 -17.56
CA LEU A 36 39.81 41.08 -17.31
C LEU A 36 38.95 42.15 -18.03
N LEU A 37 38.76 43.29 -17.37
CA LEU A 37 38.01 44.50 -17.77
C LEU A 37 38.98 45.59 -18.35
N PRO A 38 38.52 46.77 -18.85
CA PRO A 38 38.93 47.43 -20.10
C PRO A 38 39.76 48.72 -19.89
N PRO A 39 40.08 49.50 -20.96
CA PRO A 39 39.43 50.82 -21.18
C PRO A 39 39.34 51.24 -22.69
N ALA A 40 38.30 51.94 -23.19
CA ALA A 40 37.98 53.40 -23.20
C ALA A 40 38.35 54.18 -24.51
N MET A 41 37.35 54.93 -25.00
CA MET A 41 37.36 56.26 -25.66
C MET A 41 37.64 56.50 -27.17
N ALA A 42 36.87 57.51 -27.65
CA ALA A 42 37.03 58.43 -28.81
C ALA A 42 36.67 57.87 -30.21
N SER A 43 35.60 58.28 -30.91
CA SER A 43 35.08 59.59 -31.40
C SER A 43 35.53 59.95 -32.82
N ALA A 44 34.52 60.30 -33.65
CA ALA A 44 34.51 61.27 -34.75
C ALA A 44 34.46 60.77 -36.23
N ASP A 45 33.56 61.47 -36.94
CA ASP A 45 33.54 61.86 -38.35
C ASP A 45 32.89 61.01 -39.47
N THR A 46 31.64 61.41 -39.74
CA THR A 46 31.04 61.96 -40.99
C THR A 46 31.56 61.60 -42.41
N ALA A 47 30.54 61.45 -43.29
CA ALA A 47 30.47 61.78 -44.74
C ALA A 47 30.66 60.68 -45.82
N THR A 48 29.49 60.16 -46.24
CA THR A 48 28.94 60.03 -47.62
C THR A 48 29.73 59.45 -48.82
N HIS A 49 29.00 58.51 -49.48
CA HIS A 49 28.98 58.10 -50.90
C HIS A 49 30.12 57.23 -51.48
N ALA A 50 29.81 55.96 -51.76
CA ALA A 50 29.72 55.40 -53.12
C ALA A 50 29.53 53.87 -53.09
N ALA A 51 28.98 53.33 -54.17
CA ALA A 51 28.34 52.03 -54.27
C ALA A 51 29.29 50.81 -54.39
N THR A 52 28.76 49.68 -53.89
CA THR A 52 28.95 48.29 -54.31
C THR A 52 30.31 47.61 -54.15
N THR A 53 30.44 46.84 -53.06
CA THR A 53 30.87 45.43 -53.11
C THR A 53 30.16 44.66 -51.98
N ALA A 54 29.30 43.71 -52.35
CA ALA A 54 28.54 42.89 -51.41
C ALA A 54 29.49 41.94 -50.65
N VAL A 55 29.76 42.24 -49.38
CA VAL A 55 30.35 41.29 -48.44
C VAL A 55 29.22 40.36 -47.99
N PRO A 56 29.33 39.03 -48.14
CA PRO A 56 28.27 38.12 -47.73
C PRO A 56 28.20 38.13 -46.20
N THR A 57 27.08 38.60 -45.67
CA THR A 57 26.78 38.55 -44.25
C THR A 57 26.79 37.10 -43.76
N LEU A 58 27.63 36.82 -42.75
CA LEU A 58 27.71 35.54 -42.02
C LEU A 58 26.37 35.06 -41.45
N SER A 59 25.35 35.94 -41.43
CA SER A 59 23.95 35.65 -41.11
C SER A 59 23.31 34.56 -41.97
N ASN A 60 23.83 34.29 -43.17
CA ASN A 60 23.27 33.28 -44.07
C ASN A 60 23.85 31.87 -43.89
N LYS A 61 24.72 31.66 -42.89
CA LYS A 61 25.33 30.35 -42.57
C LYS A 61 24.87 29.74 -41.24
N ILE A 62 23.97 30.39 -40.50
CA ILE A 62 23.43 29.83 -39.27
C ILE A 62 22.10 29.13 -39.60
N PRO A 63 21.98 27.80 -39.44
CA PRO A 63 20.71 27.11 -39.61
C PRO A 63 19.70 27.72 -38.64
N LYS A 64 18.49 28.06 -39.12
CA LYS A 64 17.40 28.46 -38.23
C LYS A 64 17.19 27.35 -37.21
N LEU A 65 17.26 27.69 -35.93
CA LEU A 65 16.89 26.79 -34.83
C LEU A 65 15.38 26.52 -34.96
N GLU A 66 15.01 25.48 -35.70
CA GLU A 66 13.66 24.96 -35.61
C GLU A 66 13.47 24.40 -34.19
N PRO A 67 12.37 24.73 -33.49
CA PRO A 67 12.07 24.10 -32.23
C PRO A 67 12.07 22.60 -32.47
N ARG A 68 12.96 21.87 -31.78
CA ARG A 68 13.00 20.41 -31.86
C ARG A 68 11.61 19.89 -31.56
N ARG A 69 10.86 19.54 -32.61
CA ARG A 69 9.51 18.97 -32.48
C ARG A 69 9.69 17.74 -31.61
N ARG A 70 9.27 17.82 -30.34
CA ARG A 70 9.32 16.69 -29.42
C ARG A 70 8.57 15.58 -30.12
N ARG A 71 9.32 14.57 -30.59
CA ARG A 71 8.73 13.34 -31.10
C ARG A 71 7.82 12.87 -29.96
N PRO A 72 6.49 12.71 -30.17
CA PRO A 72 5.64 12.18 -29.12
C PRO A 72 6.29 10.88 -28.68
N THR A 73 6.67 10.80 -27.41
CA THR A 73 7.18 9.57 -26.83
C THR A 73 6.15 8.50 -27.16
N PRO A 74 6.54 7.34 -27.70
CA PRO A 74 5.57 6.29 -27.98
C PRO A 74 4.81 6.02 -26.69
N SER A 75 3.53 6.38 -26.69
CA SER A 75 2.64 6.03 -25.60
C SER A 75 2.42 4.54 -25.75
N ASN A 76 3.13 3.76 -24.96
CA ASN A 76 2.69 2.41 -24.65
C ASN A 76 1.86 2.57 -23.37
N PRO A 77 0.55 2.91 -23.46
CA PRO A 77 -0.28 2.95 -22.27
C PRO A 77 -0.25 1.55 -21.68
N THR A 78 0.41 1.39 -20.54
CA THR A 78 0.26 0.18 -19.75
C THR A 78 -1.23 0.05 -19.43
N PRO A 79 -1.87 -1.08 -19.77
CA PRO A 79 -3.31 -1.21 -19.64
C PRO A 79 -3.72 -0.95 -18.18
N ARG A 80 -4.74 -0.11 -18.00
CA ARG A 80 -5.43 0.06 -16.72
C ARG A 80 -6.25 -1.22 -16.52
N PRO A 81 -6.08 -1.95 -15.40
CA PRO A 81 -6.93 -3.09 -15.11
C PRO A 81 -8.40 -2.64 -15.10
N GLU A 82 -9.19 -3.24 -15.98
CA GLU A 82 -10.63 -2.97 -16.07
C GLU A 82 -11.33 -3.43 -14.80
N THR A 83 -12.40 -2.74 -14.42
CA THR A 83 -13.28 -3.18 -13.33
C THR A 83 -14.23 -4.22 -13.88
N PRO A 84 -14.14 -5.49 -13.44
CA PRO A 84 -15.12 -6.49 -13.86
C PRO A 84 -16.51 -6.09 -13.35
N ALA A 85 -17.55 -6.52 -14.05
CA ALA A 85 -18.91 -6.31 -13.59
C ALA A 85 -19.11 -7.01 -12.23
N LEU A 86 -19.52 -6.25 -11.21
CA LEU A 86 -19.82 -6.81 -9.90
C LEU A 86 -21.02 -7.78 -10.01
N PRO A 87 -20.84 -9.08 -9.73
CA PRO A 87 -21.92 -10.05 -9.76
C PRO A 87 -23.08 -9.63 -8.85
N ALA A 88 -24.30 -10.09 -9.17
CA ALA A 88 -25.42 -9.92 -8.25
C ALA A 88 -25.14 -10.69 -6.95
N PRO A 89 -25.61 -10.19 -5.79
CA PRO A 89 -25.51 -10.90 -4.52
C PRO A 89 -26.05 -12.33 -4.63
N LEU A 90 -25.40 -13.27 -3.94
CA LEU A 90 -25.78 -14.69 -3.95
C LEU A 90 -27.27 -14.89 -3.63
N GLY A 91 -27.91 -15.88 -4.25
CA GLY A 91 -29.22 -16.35 -3.81
C GLY A 91 -29.05 -17.01 -2.45
N LEU A 92 -29.74 -16.52 -1.42
CA LEU A 92 -29.56 -16.97 -0.03
C LEU A 92 -30.61 -18.02 0.39
N ASP A 93 -31.51 -18.39 -0.53
CA ASP A 93 -32.53 -19.41 -0.28
C ASP A 93 -31.83 -20.78 -0.09
N ASP A 94 -32.03 -21.40 1.08
CA ASP A 94 -31.40 -22.66 1.50
C ASP A 94 -29.85 -22.65 1.51
N HIS A 95 -29.23 -21.47 1.68
CA HIS A 95 -27.78 -21.32 1.66
C HIS A 95 -27.10 -21.87 2.93
N GLU A 96 -26.12 -22.76 2.73
CA GLU A 96 -25.32 -23.34 3.81
C GLU A 96 -24.03 -22.53 4.03
N TYR A 97 -23.95 -21.85 5.18
CA TYR A 97 -22.79 -21.07 5.58
C TYR A 97 -21.64 -21.95 6.06
N LYS A 98 -20.40 -21.49 5.84
CA LYS A 98 -19.18 -22.24 6.16
C LYS A 98 -18.23 -21.36 6.94
N ASN A 99 -17.58 -21.94 7.95
CA ASN A 99 -16.51 -21.25 8.66
C ASN A 99 -15.36 -20.93 7.68
N PRO A 100 -14.95 -19.66 7.53
CA PRO A 100 -13.86 -19.30 6.65
C PRO A 100 -12.55 -20.00 7.04
N SER A 101 -11.82 -20.48 6.03
CA SER A 101 -10.53 -21.17 6.21
C SER A 101 -9.55 -20.78 5.10
N ARG A 102 -8.25 -21.00 5.33
CA ARG A 102 -7.23 -20.78 4.31
C ARG A 102 -7.31 -21.88 3.26
N ARG A 103 -7.28 -21.49 1.98
CA ARG A 103 -7.35 -22.43 0.84
C ARG A 103 -6.22 -22.27 -0.16
N ILE A 104 -5.41 -21.21 -0.02
CA ILE A 104 -4.21 -20.99 -0.84
C ILE A 104 -2.98 -21.47 -0.06
N LEU A 105 -2.68 -22.76 -0.16
CA LEU A 105 -1.58 -23.40 0.58
C LEU A 105 -0.41 -23.79 -0.32
N SER A 106 -0.59 -23.67 -1.63
CA SER A 106 0.41 -23.98 -2.65
C SER A 106 0.32 -23.03 -3.84
N GLN A 107 1.35 -23.05 -4.69
CA GLN A 107 1.34 -22.30 -5.96
C GLN A 107 0.16 -22.71 -6.86
N LYS A 108 -0.21 -24.00 -6.86
CA LYS A 108 -1.37 -24.52 -7.60
C LYS A 108 -2.68 -23.89 -7.10
N ASP A 109 -2.87 -23.83 -5.78
CA ASP A 109 -4.08 -23.23 -5.20
C ASP A 109 -4.19 -21.75 -5.56
N HIS A 110 -3.05 -21.06 -5.62
CA HIS A 110 -3.01 -19.66 -6.01
C HIS A 110 -3.38 -19.44 -7.47
N GLU A 111 -2.92 -20.30 -8.37
CA GLU A 111 -3.32 -20.27 -9.78
C GLU A 111 -4.82 -20.56 -9.96
N LEU A 112 -5.37 -21.49 -9.17
CA LEU A 112 -6.82 -21.72 -9.11
C LEU A 112 -7.57 -20.48 -8.61
N PHE A 113 -7.05 -19.80 -7.59
CA PHE A 113 -7.64 -18.54 -7.12
C PHE A 113 -7.64 -17.49 -8.24
N LEU A 114 -6.51 -17.26 -8.89
CA LEU A 114 -6.37 -16.23 -9.93
C LEU A 114 -7.25 -16.45 -11.17
N SER A 115 -7.73 -17.68 -11.39
CA SER A 115 -8.66 -18.04 -12.46
C SER A 115 -10.12 -18.20 -11.98
N SER A 116 -10.37 -18.04 -10.69
CA SER A 116 -11.68 -18.28 -10.07
C SER A 116 -12.69 -17.13 -10.28
N PRO A 117 -13.99 -17.42 -10.20
CA PRO A 117 -15.03 -16.40 -10.04
C PRO A 117 -14.81 -15.52 -8.80
N THR A 118 -14.23 -16.07 -7.74
CA THR A 118 -13.95 -15.36 -6.48
C THR A 118 -12.90 -14.26 -6.66
N TYR A 119 -11.85 -14.51 -7.43
CA TYR A 119 -10.90 -13.46 -7.80
C TYR A 119 -11.60 -12.32 -8.55
N THR A 120 -12.50 -12.67 -9.49
CA THR A 120 -13.28 -11.67 -10.24
C THR A 120 -14.21 -10.88 -9.32
N LEU A 121 -14.86 -11.54 -8.36
CA LEU A 121 -15.71 -10.91 -7.34
C LEU A 121 -14.94 -9.92 -6.48
N VAL A 122 -13.79 -10.32 -5.93
CA VAL A 122 -12.93 -9.47 -5.10
C VAL A 122 -12.46 -8.25 -5.90
N LEU A 123 -11.99 -8.47 -7.13
CA LEU A 123 -11.53 -7.40 -8.01
C LEU A 123 -12.66 -6.42 -8.35
N ALA A 124 -13.83 -6.94 -8.73
CA ALA A 124 -15.01 -6.13 -9.05
C ALA A 124 -15.48 -5.30 -7.85
N PHE A 125 -15.43 -5.85 -6.65
CA PHE A 125 -15.84 -5.14 -5.45
C PHE A 125 -14.85 -4.03 -5.09
N VAL A 126 -13.55 -4.34 -4.99
CA VAL A 126 -12.52 -3.35 -4.62
C VAL A 126 -12.43 -2.23 -5.65
N PHE A 127 -12.44 -2.55 -6.94
CA PHE A 127 -12.39 -1.52 -7.99
C PHE A 127 -13.71 -0.77 -8.15
N GLY A 128 -14.86 -1.42 -7.90
CA GLY A 128 -16.15 -0.74 -7.83
C GLY A 128 -16.22 0.27 -6.67
N LEU A 129 -15.63 -0.06 -5.51
CA LEU A 129 -15.46 0.88 -4.40
C LEU A 129 -14.55 2.05 -4.79
N SER A 130 -13.43 1.77 -5.46
CA SER A 130 -12.51 2.80 -5.96
C SER A 130 -13.17 3.75 -6.95
N GLU A 131 -13.95 3.26 -7.91
CA GLU A 131 -14.68 4.10 -8.88
C GLU A 131 -15.81 4.89 -8.24
N SER A 132 -16.41 4.38 -7.16
CA SER A 132 -17.50 5.08 -6.49
C SER A 132 -17.07 6.44 -5.90
N VAL A 133 -15.78 6.62 -5.62
CA VAL A 133 -15.20 7.85 -5.03
C VAL A 133 -14.45 8.74 -6.03
N GLU A 134 -14.54 8.44 -7.32
CA GLU A 134 -13.89 9.23 -8.37
C GLU A 134 -14.22 10.72 -8.23
N ASP A 135 -13.18 11.56 -8.27
CA ASP A 135 -13.27 13.03 -8.21
C ASP A 135 -14.07 13.60 -7.03
N THR A 136 -14.22 12.83 -5.94
CA THR A 136 -15.09 13.19 -4.82
C THR A 136 -14.30 13.36 -3.52
N PRO A 137 -14.21 14.57 -2.94
CA PRO A 137 -13.63 14.77 -1.61
C PRO A 137 -14.54 14.21 -0.52
N ARG A 138 -13.99 13.91 0.64
CA ARG A 138 -14.77 13.39 1.78
C ARG A 138 -15.85 14.36 2.25
N SER A 139 -15.54 15.65 2.30
CA SER A 139 -16.49 16.73 2.64
C SER A 139 -17.74 16.77 1.76
N ALA A 140 -17.73 16.14 0.58
CA ALA A 140 -18.91 16.04 -0.27
C ALA A 140 -20.00 15.11 0.29
N VAL A 141 -19.65 14.15 1.17
CA VAL A 141 -20.61 13.20 1.76
C VAL A 141 -21.07 13.71 3.11
N LYS A 142 -22.32 14.17 3.17
CA LYS A 142 -22.91 14.72 4.39
C LYS A 142 -23.43 13.64 5.32
N ASP A 143 -23.40 13.92 6.62
CA ASP A 143 -23.93 13.01 7.64
C ASP A 143 -25.38 12.63 7.37
N SER A 144 -26.21 13.55 6.87
CA SER A 144 -27.62 13.30 6.55
C SER A 144 -27.84 12.25 5.46
N GLU A 145 -26.84 12.00 4.62
CA GLU A 145 -26.92 11.08 3.47
C GLU A 145 -26.56 9.64 3.86
N LEU A 146 -26.08 9.42 5.09
CA LEU A 146 -25.72 8.10 5.59
C LEU A 146 -26.96 7.26 5.92
N SER A 147 -27.01 6.07 5.32
CA SER A 147 -28.01 5.07 5.62
C SER A 147 -27.90 4.59 7.08
N PRO A 148 -29.00 4.08 7.68
CA PRO A 148 -28.96 3.57 9.05
C PRO A 148 -27.87 2.52 9.27
N THR A 149 -27.70 1.61 8.31
CA THR A 149 -26.63 0.59 8.33
C THR A 149 -25.25 1.23 8.47
N LEU A 150 -24.94 2.24 7.65
CA LEU A 150 -23.63 2.91 7.68
C LEU A 150 -23.39 3.67 8.99
N ARG A 151 -24.43 4.27 9.57
CA ARG A 151 -24.34 4.89 10.91
C ARG A 151 -24.06 3.85 11.98
N SER A 152 -24.69 2.67 11.90
CA SER A 152 -24.40 1.57 12.83
C SER A 152 -22.97 1.07 12.70
N ILE A 153 -22.42 0.96 11.47
CA ILE A 153 -21.02 0.59 11.27
C ILE A 153 -20.07 1.65 11.85
N LEU A 154 -20.38 2.94 11.69
CA LEU A 154 -19.61 4.01 12.33
C LEU A 154 -19.66 3.89 13.86
N GLY A 155 -20.82 3.61 14.44
CA GLY A 155 -20.97 3.37 15.88
C GLY A 155 -20.14 2.18 16.38
N ILE A 156 -20.07 1.10 15.60
CA ILE A 156 -19.19 -0.04 15.89
C ILE A 156 -17.72 0.41 15.93
N LEU A 157 -17.27 1.17 14.93
CA LEU A 157 -15.89 1.67 14.89
C LEU A 157 -15.58 2.65 16.03
N ASP A 158 -16.57 3.44 16.47
CA ASP A 158 -16.45 4.30 17.64
C ASP A 158 -16.31 3.51 18.94
N GLU A 159 -17.04 2.39 19.07
CA GLU A 159 -16.91 1.47 20.22
C GLU A 159 -15.53 0.78 20.20
N VAL A 160 -15.07 0.30 19.04
CA VAL A 160 -13.73 -0.29 18.88
C VAL A 160 -12.64 0.71 19.29
N ASP A 161 -12.72 1.96 18.86
CA ASP A 161 -11.77 3.00 19.27
C ASP A 161 -11.80 3.28 20.78
N GLY A 162 -12.98 3.13 21.40
CA GLY A 162 -13.18 3.16 22.84
C GLY A 162 -12.37 2.10 23.58
N PHE A 163 -12.25 0.89 23.02
CA PHE A 163 -11.47 -0.19 23.64
C PHE A 163 -9.98 0.09 23.76
N VAL A 164 -9.43 1.00 22.96
CA VAL A 164 -8.05 1.46 23.14
C VAL A 164 -7.86 2.12 24.52
N LYS A 165 -8.89 2.79 25.04
CA LYS A 165 -8.87 3.38 26.39
C LYS A 165 -9.09 2.35 27.49
N GLU A 166 -9.86 1.30 27.21
CA GLU A 166 -10.16 0.21 28.15
C GLU A 166 -9.01 -0.80 28.26
N ALA A 167 -8.18 -0.91 27.22
CA ALA A 167 -6.95 -1.69 27.19
C ALA A 167 -5.72 -0.76 27.10
N PRO A 168 -5.38 0.00 28.16
CA PRO A 168 -4.23 0.89 28.13
C PRO A 168 -2.94 0.10 27.87
N PRO A 169 -1.95 0.68 27.16
CA PRO A 169 -0.69 0.00 26.89
C PRO A 169 0.07 -0.28 28.20
N ASP A 170 0.67 -1.47 28.30
CA ASP A 170 1.53 -1.82 29.43
C ASP A 170 2.73 -0.88 29.51
N ASP A 171 3.18 -0.53 30.73
CA ASP A 171 4.45 0.17 30.95
C ASP A 171 5.62 -0.76 30.61
N GLN A 172 6.08 -0.69 29.37
CA GLN A 172 7.24 -1.42 28.90
C GLN A 172 8.47 -0.52 28.89
N GLU A 173 9.13 -0.35 30.06
CA GLU A 173 10.38 0.42 30.14
C GLU A 173 11.41 -0.09 29.12
N GLY A 174 11.68 0.72 28.09
CA GLY A 174 12.72 0.46 27.09
C GLY A 174 12.37 -0.57 26.00
N SER A 175 11.18 -1.16 26.00
CA SER A 175 10.75 -2.04 24.91
C SER A 175 10.39 -1.22 23.66
N ARG A 176 10.81 -1.73 22.51
CA ARG A 176 10.64 -1.11 21.18
C ARG A 176 9.81 -2.00 20.24
N PHE A 177 9.19 -3.04 20.79
CA PHE A 177 8.40 -4.05 20.11
C PHE A 177 6.92 -3.94 20.50
N GLY A 178 6.06 -4.71 19.84
CA GLY A 178 4.61 -4.67 20.04
C GLY A 178 4.18 -4.82 21.51
N ASN A 179 3.19 -4.02 21.92
CA ASN A 179 2.65 -4.00 23.27
C ASN A 179 1.63 -5.13 23.47
N LYS A 180 1.78 -5.92 24.54
CA LYS A 180 0.93 -7.11 24.80
C LYS A 180 -0.51 -6.75 25.14
N ALA A 181 -0.78 -5.53 25.62
CA ALA A 181 -2.14 -5.03 25.84
C ALA A 181 -3.00 -5.03 24.55
N PHE A 182 -2.37 -5.09 23.37
CA PHE A 182 -3.07 -5.32 22.10
C PHE A 182 -3.93 -6.60 22.11
N ARG A 183 -3.51 -7.64 22.83
CA ARG A 183 -4.26 -8.89 22.96
C ARG A 183 -5.58 -8.66 23.67
N THR A 184 -5.55 -7.88 24.76
CA THR A 184 -6.75 -7.47 25.49
C THR A 184 -7.68 -6.65 24.61
N PHE A 185 -7.14 -5.72 23.81
CA PHE A 185 -7.93 -4.96 22.83
C PHE A 185 -8.65 -5.88 21.83
N LEU A 186 -7.95 -6.86 21.24
CA LEU A 186 -8.59 -7.81 20.32
C LEU A 186 -9.61 -8.72 21.02
N ASP A 187 -9.36 -9.12 22.27
CA ASP A 187 -10.29 -9.94 23.04
C ASP A 187 -11.61 -9.17 23.30
N LEU A 188 -11.55 -7.86 23.58
CA LEU A 188 -12.74 -6.99 23.70
C LEU A 188 -13.51 -6.87 22.39
N VAL A 189 -12.81 -6.70 21.26
CA VAL A 189 -13.42 -6.69 19.93
C VAL A 189 -14.15 -8.01 19.67
N LYS A 190 -13.49 -9.14 19.94
CA LYS A 190 -14.04 -10.50 19.76
C LYS A 190 -15.30 -10.73 20.59
N GLU A 191 -15.33 -10.25 21.84
CA GLU A 191 -16.50 -10.36 22.72
C GLU A 191 -17.75 -9.69 22.14
N LYS A 192 -17.59 -8.54 21.47
CA LYS A 192 -18.71 -7.72 20.97
C LYS A 192 -19.10 -8.00 19.54
N ALA A 193 -18.16 -8.52 18.74
CA ALA A 193 -18.31 -8.61 17.29
C ALA A 193 -19.59 -9.35 16.86
N ALA A 194 -19.96 -10.45 17.52
CA ALA A 194 -21.17 -11.19 17.19
C ALA A 194 -22.46 -10.37 17.38
N ALA A 195 -22.53 -9.59 18.48
CA ALA A 195 -23.68 -8.73 18.78
C ALA A 195 -23.79 -7.56 17.80
N TRP A 196 -22.66 -6.96 17.43
CA TRP A 196 -22.60 -5.91 16.41
C TRP A 196 -23.16 -6.38 15.06
N GLN A 197 -22.74 -7.56 14.60
CA GLN A 197 -23.23 -8.11 13.33
C GLN A 197 -24.74 -8.39 13.35
N THR A 198 -25.24 -8.96 14.45
CA THR A 198 -26.69 -9.15 14.64
C THR A 198 -27.42 -7.81 14.58
N GLY A 199 -26.86 -6.76 15.20
CA GLY A 199 -27.39 -5.40 15.14
C GLY A 199 -27.40 -4.77 13.74
N LEU A 200 -26.52 -5.22 12.84
CA LEU A 200 -26.52 -4.83 11.42
C LEU A 200 -27.54 -5.61 10.58
N GLY A 201 -28.22 -6.60 11.16
CA GLY A 201 -29.17 -7.47 10.46
C GLY A 201 -28.54 -8.73 9.85
N VAL A 202 -27.32 -9.10 10.25
CA VAL A 202 -26.75 -10.41 9.88
C VAL A 202 -27.50 -11.51 10.61
N GLY A 203 -28.11 -12.43 9.86
CA GLY A 203 -28.83 -13.58 10.43
C GLY A 203 -27.91 -14.52 11.20
N GLU A 204 -28.46 -15.24 12.18
CA GLU A 204 -27.70 -16.13 13.07
C GLU A 204 -26.84 -17.16 12.31
N ALA A 205 -27.41 -17.78 11.27
CA ALA A 205 -26.71 -18.77 10.44
C ALA A 205 -25.50 -18.20 9.68
N ALA A 206 -25.56 -16.91 9.29
CA ALA A 206 -24.46 -16.24 8.58
C ALA A 206 -23.43 -15.65 9.53
N ASN A 207 -23.81 -15.37 10.79
CA ASN A 207 -23.02 -14.57 11.72
C ASN A 207 -21.63 -15.19 11.93
N THR A 208 -21.56 -16.50 12.21
CA THR A 208 -20.29 -17.23 12.42
C THR A 208 -19.32 -17.05 11.26
N GLU A 209 -19.81 -17.07 10.02
CA GLU A 209 -18.95 -16.90 8.85
C GLU A 209 -18.47 -15.46 8.67
N VAL A 210 -19.37 -14.49 8.77
CA VAL A 210 -19.04 -13.07 8.55
C VAL A 210 -18.11 -12.53 9.64
N LEU A 211 -18.26 -13.07 10.86
CA LEU A 211 -17.52 -12.63 12.04
C LEU A 211 -16.00 -12.76 11.86
N VAL A 212 -15.55 -13.84 11.23
CA VAL A 212 -14.12 -14.11 11.06
C VAL A 212 -13.44 -13.01 10.26
N TYR A 213 -14.09 -12.47 9.23
CA TYR A 213 -13.54 -11.35 8.47
C TYR A 213 -13.40 -10.07 9.31
N LEU A 214 -14.40 -9.78 10.17
CA LEU A 214 -14.34 -8.63 11.06
C LEU A 214 -13.24 -8.79 12.12
N GLU A 215 -13.14 -9.94 12.77
CA GLU A 215 -12.12 -10.21 13.78
C GLU A 215 -10.70 -10.10 13.20
N HIS A 216 -10.49 -10.63 11.98
CA HIS A 216 -9.21 -10.54 11.29
C HIS A 216 -8.91 -9.15 10.68
N SER A 217 -9.80 -8.17 10.83
CA SER A 217 -9.62 -6.81 10.30
C SER A 217 -8.68 -5.93 11.15
N PHE A 218 -8.42 -6.28 12.40
CA PHE A 218 -7.75 -5.39 13.37
C PHE A 218 -6.29 -5.77 13.70
N GLY A 219 -5.77 -6.85 13.11
CA GLY A 219 -4.38 -7.31 13.29
C GLY A 219 -4.29 -8.76 13.76
N ASN A 220 -3.08 -9.25 14.03
CA ASN A 220 -2.85 -10.60 14.54
C ASN A 220 -2.48 -10.61 16.03
N ARG A 221 -3.22 -11.41 16.81
CA ARG A 221 -3.11 -11.48 18.27
C ARG A 221 -1.78 -12.04 18.76
N GLN A 222 -1.24 -13.09 18.14
CA GLN A 222 0.03 -13.70 18.57
C GLN A 222 1.21 -12.80 18.20
N ARG A 223 1.25 -12.37 16.94
CA ARG A 223 2.37 -11.63 16.34
C ARG A 223 2.39 -10.15 16.72
N ILE A 224 1.26 -9.59 17.18
CA ILE A 224 1.12 -8.16 17.51
C ILE A 224 1.52 -7.31 16.29
N ASP A 225 0.98 -7.70 15.14
CA ASP A 225 1.22 -7.05 13.85
C ASP A 225 -0.09 -6.67 13.16
N TYR A 226 0.04 -5.76 12.20
CA TYR A 226 -1.04 -5.36 11.30
C TYR A 226 -0.46 -5.02 9.92
N GLY A 227 -1.25 -5.16 8.86
CA GLY A 227 -0.83 -4.84 7.49
C GLY A 227 -1.98 -4.96 6.51
N SER A 228 -1.64 -4.89 5.21
CA SER A 228 -2.62 -4.81 4.11
C SER A 228 -3.53 -6.04 3.98
N GLY A 229 -3.14 -7.20 4.53
CA GLY A 229 -4.00 -8.38 4.62
C GLY A 229 -5.17 -8.18 5.61
N HIS A 230 -4.92 -7.52 6.73
CA HIS A 230 -5.96 -7.16 7.71
C HIS A 230 -6.86 -6.05 7.17
N GLU A 231 -6.27 -5.05 6.50
CA GLU A 231 -7.01 -4.03 5.77
C GLU A 231 -7.95 -4.66 4.73
N LEU A 232 -7.48 -5.67 4.00
CA LEU A 232 -8.27 -6.42 3.03
C LEU A 232 -9.41 -7.19 3.70
N ASN A 233 -9.20 -7.80 4.87
CA ASN A 233 -10.26 -8.46 5.62
C ASN A 233 -11.40 -7.51 6.01
N PHE A 234 -11.10 -6.25 6.31
CA PHE A 234 -12.15 -5.24 6.53
C PHE A 234 -13.00 -5.00 5.28
N ILE A 235 -12.37 -4.94 4.11
CA ILE A 235 -13.09 -4.85 2.84
C ILE A 235 -13.86 -6.14 2.52
N MET A 236 -13.32 -7.32 2.86
CA MET A 236 -14.02 -8.60 2.67
C MET A 236 -15.23 -8.73 3.59
N TRP A 237 -15.15 -8.19 4.81
CA TRP A 237 -16.30 -8.07 5.70
C TRP A 237 -17.41 -7.19 5.06
N LEU A 238 -17.05 -6.05 4.49
CA LEU A 238 -18.00 -5.22 3.72
C LEU A 238 -18.57 -5.98 2.50
N LEU A 239 -17.74 -6.76 1.79
CA LEU A 239 -18.22 -7.61 0.70
C LEU A 239 -19.23 -8.65 1.18
N CYS A 240 -19.02 -9.27 2.34
CA CYS A 240 -19.99 -10.19 2.94
C CYS A 240 -21.32 -9.47 3.25
N LEU A 241 -21.29 -8.25 3.80
CA LEU A 241 -22.51 -7.45 4.00
C LEU A 241 -23.22 -7.13 2.68
N TYR A 242 -22.48 -6.91 1.59
CA TYR A 242 -23.04 -6.72 0.25
C TYR A 242 -23.70 -8.00 -0.28
N GLN A 243 -23.04 -9.15 -0.13
CA GLN A 243 -23.57 -10.46 -0.51
C GLN A 243 -24.85 -10.81 0.26
N LEU A 244 -24.94 -10.37 1.51
CA LEU A 244 -26.12 -10.49 2.38
C LEU A 244 -27.21 -9.45 2.09
N ARG A 245 -27.00 -8.53 1.14
CA ARG A 245 -27.91 -7.42 0.79
C ARG A 245 -28.17 -6.43 1.94
N ILE A 246 -27.27 -6.39 2.93
CA ILE A 246 -27.32 -5.44 4.06
C ILE A 246 -26.82 -4.06 3.62
N ILE A 247 -25.85 -4.03 2.71
CA ILE A 247 -25.40 -2.81 2.01
C ILE A 247 -25.66 -2.94 0.50
N SER A 248 -25.81 -1.80 -0.16
CA SER A 248 -26.09 -1.72 -1.58
C SER A 248 -25.00 -0.94 -2.33
N LYS A 249 -25.05 -0.95 -3.67
CA LYS A 249 -24.14 -0.13 -4.49
C LYS A 249 -24.28 1.38 -4.20
N GLY A 250 -25.46 1.82 -3.74
CA GLY A 250 -25.68 3.21 -3.34
C GLY A 250 -24.85 3.63 -2.13
N ASP A 251 -24.44 2.65 -1.29
CA ASP A 251 -23.64 2.89 -0.10
C ASP A 251 -22.12 2.92 -0.38
N PHE A 252 -21.65 2.55 -1.57
CA PHE A 252 -20.21 2.36 -1.85
C PHE A 252 -19.38 3.63 -1.62
N ARG A 253 -19.87 4.77 -2.10
CA ARG A 253 -19.19 6.06 -1.90
C ARG A 253 -19.09 6.44 -0.42
N PRO A 254 -20.19 6.52 0.35
CA PRO A 254 -20.10 6.84 1.78
C PRO A 254 -19.37 5.76 2.59
N LEU A 255 -19.39 4.49 2.16
CA LEU A 255 -18.57 3.44 2.78
C LEU A 255 -17.08 3.79 2.71
N ILE A 256 -16.58 4.25 1.57
CA ILE A 256 -15.16 4.60 1.47
C ILE A 256 -14.85 5.97 2.11
N LEU A 257 -15.67 6.99 1.84
CA LEU A 257 -15.36 8.36 2.28
C LEU A 257 -15.61 8.61 3.77
N ARG A 258 -16.39 7.75 4.44
CA ARG A 258 -16.76 7.88 5.85
C ARG A 258 -16.37 6.66 6.68
N VAL A 259 -16.85 5.46 6.32
CA VAL A 259 -16.62 4.25 7.12
C VAL A 259 -15.17 3.79 7.05
N PHE A 260 -14.61 3.65 5.85
CA PHE A 260 -13.23 3.22 5.67
C PHE A 260 -12.24 4.23 6.25
N GLU A 261 -12.53 5.53 6.12
CA GLU A 261 -11.71 6.53 6.79
C GLU A 261 -11.75 6.42 8.31
N ARG A 262 -12.94 6.23 8.89
CA ARG A 262 -13.06 6.03 10.34
C ARG A 262 -12.29 4.79 10.79
N TYR A 263 -12.33 3.72 10.01
CA TYR A 263 -11.51 2.52 10.23
C TYR A 263 -10.01 2.84 10.20
N LEU A 264 -9.53 3.65 9.24
CA LEU A 264 -8.13 4.09 9.22
C LEU A 264 -7.77 4.89 10.47
N GLN A 265 -8.66 5.75 10.97
CA GLN A 265 -8.42 6.49 12.22
C GLN A 265 -8.28 5.55 13.42
N VAL A 266 -9.19 4.56 13.55
CA VAL A 266 -9.06 3.50 14.57
C VAL A 266 -7.71 2.81 14.44
N MET A 267 -7.37 2.33 13.25
CA MET A 267 -6.13 1.58 13.06
C MET A 267 -4.88 2.42 13.31
N ARG A 268 -4.87 3.70 12.95
CA ARG A 268 -3.77 4.61 13.30
C ARG A 268 -3.63 4.75 14.82
N ASN A 269 -4.74 4.87 15.56
CA ASN A 269 -4.71 4.92 17.02
C ASN A 269 -4.18 3.61 17.63
N VAL A 270 -4.64 2.46 17.13
CA VAL A 270 -4.20 1.13 17.58
C VAL A 270 -2.72 0.90 17.27
N GLN A 271 -2.28 1.19 16.04
CA GLN A 271 -0.87 1.09 15.60
C GLN A 271 0.04 1.91 16.51
N LEU A 272 -0.33 3.17 16.74
CA LEU A 272 0.39 4.10 17.60
C LEU A 272 0.41 3.64 19.06
N THR A 273 -0.73 3.25 19.62
CA THR A 273 -0.86 2.92 21.04
C THR A 273 -0.12 1.63 21.40
N TYR A 274 -0.21 0.60 20.55
CA TYR A 274 0.36 -0.72 20.83
C TYR A 274 1.65 -1.03 20.07
N TYR A 275 2.24 -0.07 19.36
CA TYR A 275 3.52 -0.23 18.65
C TYR A 275 3.48 -1.41 17.68
N LEU A 276 2.37 -1.60 16.97
CA LEU A 276 2.16 -2.78 16.12
C LEU A 276 3.31 -2.94 15.12
N GLU A 277 3.75 -4.17 14.92
CA GLU A 277 4.75 -4.49 13.89
C GLU A 277 4.07 -4.46 12.51
N PRO A 278 4.75 -3.97 11.45
CA PRO A 278 4.26 -4.09 10.08
C PRO A 278 4.20 -5.56 9.66
N ALA A 279 3.03 -6.03 9.26
CA ALA A 279 2.86 -7.39 8.75
C ALA A 279 3.31 -7.46 7.28
N GLY A 280 4.22 -8.39 6.98
CA GLY A 280 4.73 -8.64 5.63
C GLY A 280 6.16 -8.13 5.39
N SER A 281 6.78 -8.61 4.31
CA SER A 281 8.23 -8.47 4.07
C SER A 281 8.62 -7.38 3.08
N HIS A 282 7.77 -6.38 2.84
CA HIS A 282 8.02 -5.39 1.79
C HIS A 282 9.15 -4.40 2.10
N GLY A 283 9.54 -4.25 3.37
CA GLY A 283 10.64 -3.39 3.78
C GLY A 283 10.52 -1.96 3.23
N VAL A 284 11.66 -1.34 2.92
CA VAL A 284 11.74 0.05 2.41
C VAL A 284 11.14 0.22 1.00
N TRP A 285 10.86 -0.88 0.28
CA TRP A 285 10.22 -0.86 -1.03
C TRP A 285 8.72 -1.17 -0.96
N GLY A 286 8.13 -1.23 0.24
CA GLY A 286 6.68 -1.17 0.40
C GLY A 286 6.12 0.20 0.04
N LEU A 287 4.86 0.24 -0.39
CA LEU A 287 4.15 1.51 -0.60
C LEU A 287 4.00 2.27 0.72
N ASP A 288 3.64 1.53 1.78
CA ASP A 288 3.52 1.96 3.16
C ASP A 288 3.72 0.75 4.08
N ASP A 289 3.99 0.98 5.36
CA ASP A 289 4.22 -0.08 6.35
C ASP A 289 2.94 -0.90 6.59
N TYR A 290 1.76 -0.26 6.58
CA TYR A 290 0.52 -0.88 7.04
C TYR A 290 -0.59 -0.94 5.99
N GLN A 291 -0.75 0.12 5.19
CA GLN A 291 -1.94 0.30 4.36
C GLN A 291 -1.62 0.25 2.86
N PHE A 292 -2.60 -0.15 2.06
CA PHE A 292 -2.52 -0.05 0.60
C PHE A 292 -3.72 0.71 0.03
N LEU A 293 -4.92 0.37 0.49
CA LEU A 293 -6.18 0.85 -0.09
C LEU A 293 -6.44 2.37 0.00
N PRO A 294 -5.93 3.14 1.00
CA PRO A 294 -6.05 4.60 1.04
C PRO A 294 -5.40 5.26 -0.17
N PHE A 295 -4.31 4.67 -0.68
CA PHE A 295 -3.65 5.16 -1.89
C PHE A 295 -4.44 4.82 -3.15
N LEU A 296 -5.05 3.63 -3.22
CA LEU A 296 -5.92 3.27 -4.35
C LEU A 296 -7.17 4.17 -4.40
N PHE A 297 -7.91 4.25 -3.29
CA PHE A 297 -9.14 5.05 -3.21
C PHE A 297 -8.84 6.54 -3.31
N GLY A 298 -7.82 7.02 -2.62
CA GLY A 298 -7.42 8.42 -2.68
C GLY A 298 -6.89 8.87 -4.03
N ALA A 299 -6.22 8.00 -4.80
CA ALA A 299 -5.82 8.31 -6.17
C ALA A 299 -7.05 8.44 -7.09
N SER A 300 -8.12 7.68 -6.81
CA SER A 300 -9.40 7.82 -7.51
C SER A 300 -10.13 9.12 -7.14
N GLN A 301 -10.12 9.52 -5.86
CA GLN A 301 -10.66 10.83 -5.45
C GLN A 301 -9.98 12.01 -6.17
N LEU A 302 -8.71 11.86 -6.54
CA LEU A 302 -7.90 12.90 -7.17
C LEU A 302 -7.79 12.75 -8.71
N LEU A 303 -8.49 11.79 -9.32
CA LEU A 303 -8.25 11.29 -10.67
C LEU A 303 -8.13 12.40 -11.73
N HIS A 304 -9.03 13.38 -11.68
CA HIS A 304 -9.10 14.54 -12.56
C HIS A 304 -8.99 15.87 -11.81
N HIS A 305 -8.39 15.86 -10.61
CA HIS A 305 -8.32 17.05 -9.77
C HIS A 305 -7.61 18.21 -10.50
N PRO A 306 -8.20 19.43 -10.55
CA PRO A 306 -7.71 20.50 -11.42
C PRO A 306 -6.38 21.14 -10.99
N PHE A 307 -6.05 21.08 -9.69
CA PHE A 307 -4.90 21.80 -9.12
C PHE A 307 -3.90 20.92 -8.37
N ILE A 308 -4.37 20.07 -7.46
CA ILE A 308 -3.54 19.11 -6.72
C ILE A 308 -2.98 18.08 -7.71
N THR A 309 -1.66 18.05 -7.86
CA THR A 309 -0.94 17.09 -8.69
C THR A 309 -0.29 16.00 -7.81
N PRO A 310 0.14 14.85 -8.37
CA PRO A 310 0.88 13.85 -7.59
C PRO A 310 2.11 14.39 -6.86
N LEU A 311 2.79 15.38 -7.43
CA LEU A 311 3.96 16.01 -6.82
C LEU A 311 3.61 16.86 -5.57
N ALA A 312 2.34 17.26 -5.42
CA ALA A 312 1.90 18.10 -4.31
C ALA A 312 1.95 17.39 -2.95
N ILE A 313 2.16 16.06 -2.92
CA ILE A 313 2.35 15.31 -1.68
C ILE A 313 3.62 15.71 -0.91
N HIS A 314 4.54 16.44 -1.55
CA HIS A 314 5.74 17.02 -0.91
C HIS A 314 5.52 18.42 -0.35
N GLN A 315 4.31 18.98 -0.50
CA GLN A 315 4.01 20.35 -0.10
C GLN A 315 3.22 20.34 1.21
N ASP A 316 3.87 20.74 2.30
CA ASP A 316 3.27 20.73 3.65
C ASP A 316 1.93 21.47 3.72
N LEU A 317 1.82 22.64 3.09
CA LEU A 317 0.57 23.41 3.03
C LEU A 317 -0.56 22.68 2.30
N THR A 318 -0.23 21.86 1.28
CA THR A 318 -1.24 21.05 0.59
C THR A 318 -1.71 19.92 1.50
N LEU A 319 -0.79 19.28 2.22
CA LEU A 319 -1.15 18.21 3.17
C LEU A 319 -1.97 18.76 4.34
N GLU A 320 -1.59 19.90 4.91
CA GLU A 320 -2.31 20.54 6.01
C GLU A 320 -3.76 20.89 5.60
N GLU A 321 -3.95 21.50 4.44
CA GLU A 321 -5.26 21.93 3.96
C GLU A 321 -6.15 20.76 3.50
N PHE A 322 -5.59 19.79 2.78
CA PHE A 322 -6.38 18.81 2.02
C PHE A 322 -6.33 17.38 2.56
N SER A 323 -5.51 17.08 3.57
CA SER A 323 -5.40 15.73 4.16
C SER A 323 -6.71 15.20 4.74
N GLN A 324 -7.58 16.10 5.23
CA GLN A 324 -8.88 15.72 5.76
C GLN A 324 -9.88 15.31 4.67
N ASP A 325 -9.72 15.80 3.45
CA ASP A 325 -10.65 15.55 2.36
C ASP A 325 -10.24 14.44 1.39
N TYR A 326 -8.93 14.14 1.29
CA TYR A 326 -8.41 13.17 0.34
C TYR A 326 -7.60 12.08 1.05
N LEU A 327 -8.03 10.83 0.94
CA LEU A 327 -7.45 9.67 1.61
C LEU A 327 -5.96 9.49 1.27
N TYR A 328 -5.54 9.77 0.04
CA TYR A 328 -4.14 9.69 -0.37
C TYR A 328 -3.29 10.68 0.41
N LEU A 329 -3.73 11.95 0.47
CA LEU A 329 -3.02 13.02 1.17
C LEU A 329 -3.03 12.78 2.67
N GLY A 330 -4.16 12.33 3.22
CA GLY A 330 -4.26 11.94 4.63
C GLY A 330 -3.33 10.80 5.00
N GLN A 331 -3.17 9.80 4.14
CA GLN A 331 -2.22 8.71 4.38
C GLN A 331 -0.77 9.20 4.27
N VAL A 332 -0.42 10.02 3.28
CA VAL A 332 0.93 10.61 3.20
C VAL A 332 1.23 11.47 4.44
N ASN A 333 0.27 12.27 4.90
CA ASN A 333 0.43 13.08 6.10
C ASN A 333 0.71 12.21 7.34
N PHE A 334 -0.03 11.11 7.51
CA PHE A 334 0.22 10.15 8.59
C PHE A 334 1.60 9.49 8.49
N VAL A 335 2.04 9.12 7.27
CA VAL A 335 3.37 8.58 7.05
C VAL A 335 4.43 9.60 7.44
N ASN A 336 4.33 10.86 7.02
CA ASN A 336 5.28 11.90 7.41
C ASN A 336 5.32 12.11 8.93
N ASP A 337 4.17 12.05 9.62
CA ASP A 337 4.07 12.25 11.07
C ASP A 337 4.67 11.12 11.91
N THR A 338 4.77 9.91 11.33
CA THR A 338 5.27 8.69 11.99
C THR A 338 6.72 8.37 11.67
N LYS A 339 7.36 9.13 10.78
CA LYS A 339 8.76 8.90 10.38
C LYS A 339 9.65 9.98 11.00
N THR A 340 10.75 9.55 11.60
CA THR A 340 11.67 10.45 12.33
C THR A 340 12.57 11.28 11.41
N VAL A 341 12.68 10.87 10.15
CA VAL A 341 13.54 11.49 9.14
C VAL A 341 12.68 12.38 8.25
N LYS A 342 12.99 13.68 8.17
CA LYS A 342 12.31 14.60 7.24
C LYS A 342 12.61 14.25 5.79
N GLY A 343 11.56 14.27 4.96
CA GLY A 343 11.60 14.07 3.51
C GLY A 343 11.19 12.66 3.09
N LEU A 344 10.07 12.59 2.35
CA LEU A 344 9.41 11.35 1.92
C LEU A 344 10.36 10.37 1.22
N ARG A 345 11.29 10.86 0.41
CA ARG A 345 12.33 10.08 -0.28
C ARG A 345 13.14 9.15 0.63
N TRP A 346 13.34 9.52 1.89
CA TRP A 346 14.25 8.79 2.78
C TRP A 346 13.58 7.65 3.54
N HIS A 347 12.27 7.70 3.71
CA HIS A 347 11.52 6.69 4.44
C HIS A 347 10.47 5.97 3.59
N SER A 348 10.09 6.54 2.44
CA SER A 348 9.08 6.01 1.53
C SER A 348 9.47 6.30 0.07
N PRO A 349 10.60 5.74 -0.43
CA PRO A 349 11.09 6.02 -1.77
C PRO A 349 10.11 5.62 -2.87
N MET A 350 9.26 4.60 -2.66
CA MET A 350 8.23 4.24 -3.63
C MET A 350 7.17 5.34 -3.80
N LEU A 351 6.71 5.95 -2.70
CA LEU A 351 5.78 7.09 -2.76
C LEU A 351 6.44 8.31 -3.41
N ASP A 352 7.72 8.56 -3.10
CA ASP A 352 8.53 9.60 -3.75
C ASP A 352 8.58 9.39 -5.28
N ASP A 353 8.90 8.18 -5.72
CA ASP A 353 8.96 7.85 -7.16
C ASP A 353 7.59 7.95 -7.84
N ILE A 354 6.51 7.49 -7.19
CA ILE A 354 5.13 7.60 -7.71
C ILE A 354 4.72 9.07 -7.87
N SER A 355 5.15 9.95 -6.96
CA SER A 355 4.83 11.39 -6.99
C SER A 355 5.37 12.10 -8.25
N ALA A 356 6.40 11.55 -8.90
CA ALA A 356 6.94 12.06 -10.16
C ALA A 356 6.00 11.79 -11.36
N SER A 357 4.92 11.03 -11.17
CA SER A 357 3.87 10.84 -12.18
C SER A 357 3.24 12.18 -12.60
N LYS A 358 2.92 12.29 -13.89
CA LYS A 358 2.37 13.52 -14.47
C LYS A 358 0.88 13.75 -14.20
N SER A 359 0.15 12.71 -13.75
CA SER A 359 -1.29 12.81 -13.47
C SER A 359 -1.75 11.74 -12.50
N TRP A 360 -2.84 12.02 -11.78
CA TRP A 360 -3.51 11.06 -10.92
C TRP A 360 -4.11 9.89 -11.71
N THR A 361 -4.56 10.09 -12.95
CA THR A 361 -4.96 8.99 -13.86
C THR A 361 -3.87 7.92 -14.01
N LYS A 362 -2.59 8.32 -14.09
CA LYS A 362 -1.49 7.37 -14.16
C LYS A 362 -1.21 6.72 -12.81
N VAL A 363 -1.34 7.47 -11.71
CA VAL A 363 -1.17 6.96 -10.35
C VAL A 363 -2.24 5.92 -10.05
N GLU A 364 -3.52 6.24 -10.26
CA GLU A 364 -4.66 5.34 -10.04
C GLU A 364 -4.53 4.05 -10.87
N GLY A 365 -4.23 4.16 -12.16
CA GLY A 365 -3.97 2.98 -12.99
C GLY A 365 -2.76 2.17 -12.53
N GLY A 366 -1.75 2.83 -11.96
CA GLY A 366 -0.61 2.21 -11.29
C GLY A 366 -1.00 1.47 -10.02
N MET A 367 -1.82 2.09 -9.15
CA MET A 367 -2.33 1.51 -7.92
C MET A 367 -3.20 0.28 -8.20
N ARG A 368 -4.04 0.30 -9.24
CA ARG A 368 -4.77 -0.90 -9.68
C ARG A 368 -3.87 -2.05 -10.08
N ARG A 369 -2.81 -1.77 -10.86
CA ARG A 369 -1.83 -2.79 -11.25
C ARG A 369 -1.06 -3.33 -10.05
N MET A 370 -0.68 -2.43 -9.14
CA MET A 370 0.05 -2.80 -7.94
C MET A 370 -0.83 -3.63 -6.99
N PHE A 371 -2.12 -3.32 -6.86
CA PHE A 371 -3.06 -4.15 -6.11
C PHE A 371 -3.12 -5.58 -6.66
N VAL A 372 -3.24 -5.71 -7.98
CA VAL A 372 -3.26 -7.04 -8.62
C VAL A 372 -1.92 -7.76 -8.45
N ALA A 373 -0.80 -7.09 -8.66
CA ALA A 373 0.52 -7.72 -8.66
C ALA A 373 1.05 -8.03 -7.25
N GLU A 374 0.96 -7.07 -6.33
CA GLU A 374 1.60 -7.13 -5.01
C GLU A 374 0.65 -7.62 -3.91
N VAL A 375 -0.66 -7.54 -4.11
CA VAL A 375 -1.65 -8.11 -3.17
C VAL A 375 -2.16 -9.44 -3.75
N LEU A 376 -2.98 -9.42 -4.80
CA LEU A 376 -3.69 -10.63 -5.25
C LEU A 376 -2.81 -11.69 -5.91
N ARG A 377 -1.72 -11.32 -6.58
CA ARG A 377 -0.78 -12.25 -7.23
C ARG A 377 0.45 -12.57 -6.39
N LYS A 378 0.48 -12.13 -5.14
CA LYS A 378 1.60 -12.41 -4.23
C LYS A 378 1.21 -13.52 -3.26
N LEU A 379 1.76 -14.72 -3.47
CA LEU A 379 1.43 -15.90 -2.66
C LEU A 379 1.64 -15.67 -1.14
N PRO A 380 2.76 -15.08 -0.67
CA PRO A 380 2.93 -14.81 0.77
C PRO A 380 1.88 -13.89 1.39
N VAL A 381 1.21 -13.06 0.59
CA VAL A 381 0.11 -12.20 1.05
C VAL A 381 -1.21 -12.99 1.02
N MET A 382 -1.50 -13.63 -0.12
CA MET A 382 -2.76 -14.33 -0.34
C MET A 382 -2.91 -15.67 0.40
N GLN A 383 -1.82 -16.26 0.89
CA GLN A 383 -1.90 -17.49 1.69
C GLN A 383 -2.74 -17.33 2.97
N HIS A 384 -2.83 -16.10 3.49
CA HIS A 384 -3.64 -15.77 4.67
C HIS A 384 -5.09 -15.36 4.33
N PHE A 385 -5.47 -15.39 3.04
CA PHE A 385 -6.82 -15.03 2.61
C PHE A 385 -7.82 -16.14 2.97
N LEU A 386 -8.96 -15.74 3.54
CA LEU A 386 -9.97 -16.63 4.08
C LEU A 386 -11.13 -16.85 3.11
N PHE A 387 -11.51 -18.10 2.93
CA PHE A 387 -12.60 -18.51 2.05
C PHE A 387 -13.74 -19.14 2.85
N GLY A 388 -14.92 -18.56 2.73
CA GLY A 388 -16.17 -19.05 3.29
C GLY A 388 -17.12 -19.58 2.20
N SER A 389 -18.42 -19.47 2.45
CA SER A 389 -19.49 -19.69 1.46
C SER A 389 -19.86 -18.40 0.69
N LEU A 390 -19.75 -17.22 1.33
CA LEU A 390 -20.02 -15.90 0.74
C LEU A 390 -18.88 -15.42 -0.16
N ILE A 391 -17.66 -15.88 0.14
CA ILE A 391 -16.44 -15.70 -0.65
C ILE A 391 -15.86 -17.10 -0.90
N PRO A 392 -16.38 -17.83 -1.91
CA PRO A 392 -16.15 -19.26 -2.04
C PRO A 392 -14.74 -19.60 -2.55
N ALA A 393 -14.17 -20.70 -2.05
CA ALA A 393 -13.06 -21.36 -2.72
C ALA A 393 -13.57 -22.14 -3.94
N VAL A 394 -12.66 -22.49 -4.86
CA VAL A 394 -12.99 -23.35 -6.00
C VAL A 394 -12.54 -24.79 -5.77
N ASP A 395 -13.18 -25.71 -6.48
CA ASP A 395 -12.83 -27.13 -6.44
C ASP A 395 -11.36 -27.35 -6.82
N GLY A 396 -10.70 -28.26 -6.10
CA GLY A 396 -9.30 -28.59 -6.30
C GLY A 396 -8.31 -27.73 -5.51
N MET A 397 -8.77 -26.69 -4.80
CA MET A 397 -7.98 -26.00 -3.78
C MET A 397 -7.83 -26.85 -2.52
N SER A 398 -6.62 -26.89 -1.99
CA SER A 398 -6.26 -27.58 -0.76
C SER A 398 -7.02 -27.07 0.46
N THR A 399 -7.14 -27.91 1.49
CA THR A 399 -7.64 -27.58 2.82
C THR A 399 -6.51 -27.64 3.85
N GLU A 400 -6.68 -26.99 5.00
CA GLU A 400 -5.67 -27.00 6.07
C GLU A 400 -5.42 -28.41 6.63
N GLN A 401 -6.45 -29.27 6.58
CA GLN A 401 -6.36 -30.68 6.96
C GLN A 401 -5.42 -31.47 6.04
N ASP A 402 -5.36 -31.13 4.75
CA ASP A 402 -4.49 -31.79 3.78
C ASP A 402 -2.99 -31.58 4.08
N PHE A 403 -2.66 -30.56 4.88
CA PHE A 403 -1.30 -30.15 5.20
C PHE A 403 -0.94 -30.24 6.70
N GLU A 404 -1.82 -30.80 7.55
CA GLU A 404 -1.64 -30.84 9.02
C GLU A 404 -1.32 -29.44 9.62
N LEU A 405 -1.81 -28.37 9.00
CA LEU A 405 -1.61 -27.01 9.51
C LEU A 405 -2.63 -26.76 10.62
N GLY A 406 -2.14 -26.40 11.81
CA GLY A 406 -2.99 -25.89 12.89
C GLY A 406 -3.50 -24.48 12.60
N ASP A 407 -4.49 -24.03 13.38
CA ASP A 407 -4.96 -22.65 13.34
C ASP A 407 -3.79 -21.68 13.59
N GLU A 408 -3.72 -20.58 12.82
CA GLU A 408 -2.69 -19.55 13.05
C GLU A 408 -2.76 -18.95 14.47
N GLU A 409 -3.92 -19.05 15.13
CA GLU A 409 -4.06 -18.65 16.54
C GLU A 409 -3.21 -19.52 17.51
N HIS A 410 -2.73 -20.68 17.06
CA HIS A 410 -1.94 -21.64 17.82
C HIS A 410 -0.51 -21.85 17.28
N GLU A 411 -0.04 -21.02 16.34
CA GLU A 411 1.38 -21.05 15.94
C GLU A 411 2.26 -20.54 17.11
N GLU A 412 2.79 -21.49 17.89
CA GLU A 412 3.71 -21.22 18.99
C GLU A 412 5.00 -20.55 18.50
N GLU A 413 5.46 -19.59 19.31
CA GLU A 413 6.74 -18.91 19.25
C GLU A 413 7.91 -19.92 19.27
N SER A 414 8.26 -20.51 18.13
CA SER A 414 9.43 -21.40 18.02
C SER A 414 10.59 -20.73 17.29
N GLY A 415 11.19 -19.79 18.01
CA GLY A 415 12.58 -19.36 17.80
C GLY A 415 13.59 -20.16 18.64
N GLU A 416 13.20 -21.25 19.31
CA GLU A 416 14.12 -22.09 20.08
C GLU A 416 14.53 -23.36 19.31
N ILE A 417 15.84 -23.46 19.08
CA ILE A 417 16.51 -24.56 18.42
C ILE A 417 16.64 -25.71 19.43
N ASN A 418 15.85 -26.78 19.27
CA ASN A 418 16.18 -28.06 19.89
C ASN A 418 17.18 -28.82 18.98
N PRO A 419 18.41 -29.09 19.43
CA PRO A 419 19.40 -29.81 18.63
C PRO A 419 19.07 -31.31 18.67
N GLY A 420 18.20 -31.77 17.78
CA GLY A 420 17.82 -33.19 17.84
C GLY A 420 16.98 -33.77 16.71
N ASN A 421 16.63 -33.06 15.64
CA ASN A 421 15.90 -33.71 14.54
C ASN A 421 16.35 -33.25 13.16
N VAL A 422 16.94 -34.20 12.43
CA VAL A 422 17.41 -34.06 11.06
C VAL A 422 16.23 -34.38 10.13
N SER A 423 16.04 -33.53 9.12
CA SER A 423 15.09 -33.66 8.00
C SER A 423 13.65 -33.20 8.24
N LYS A 424 13.42 -31.90 8.03
CA LYS A 424 12.32 -31.35 7.23
C LYS A 424 12.66 -29.88 6.98
N HIS A 425 12.85 -29.50 5.72
CA HIS A 425 13.02 -28.09 5.36
C HIS A 425 11.71 -27.34 5.65
N LYS A 426 11.56 -26.81 6.87
CA LYS A 426 10.60 -25.74 7.14
C LYS A 426 11.15 -24.48 6.45
N HIS A 427 10.40 -23.93 5.50
CA HIS A 427 10.68 -22.61 4.98
C HIS A 427 10.54 -21.62 6.13
N GLN A 428 11.68 -21.15 6.63
CA GLN A 428 11.76 -20.07 7.61
C GLN A 428 11.15 -18.82 6.96
N HIS A 429 10.11 -18.26 7.57
CA HIS A 429 9.54 -16.99 7.15
C HIS A 429 10.56 -15.90 7.50
N VAL A 430 11.44 -15.59 6.55
CA VAL A 430 12.42 -14.51 6.70
C VAL A 430 11.69 -13.21 6.38
N GLY A 431 11.08 -12.61 7.41
CA GLY A 431 10.58 -11.24 7.34
C GLY A 431 11.74 -10.31 7.03
N TRP A 432 11.72 -9.66 5.87
CA TRP A 432 12.81 -8.79 5.42
C TRP A 432 12.78 -7.42 6.14
N GLY A 433 13.17 -7.48 7.42
CA GLY A 433 13.80 -6.43 8.23
C GLY A 433 14.97 -7.01 9.04
N ASP A 434 15.32 -8.27 8.78
CA ASP A 434 16.22 -9.08 9.57
C ASP A 434 17.62 -9.07 8.94
N CYS A 435 18.36 -7.97 9.15
CA CYS A 435 19.70 -7.83 8.57
C CYS A 435 20.71 -8.83 9.20
N CYS A 436 20.41 -9.43 10.35
CA CYS A 436 21.30 -10.33 11.11
C CYS A 436 20.60 -11.30 12.10
N GLY A 437 19.29 -11.53 12.05
CA GLY A 437 18.57 -12.25 13.13
C GLY A 437 18.16 -11.37 14.31
N ILE A 438 18.11 -10.04 14.12
CA ILE A 438 17.82 -9.04 15.16
C ILE A 438 16.59 -8.25 14.74
N LYS A 439 15.49 -8.38 15.49
CA LYS A 439 14.27 -7.60 15.28
C LYS A 439 14.54 -6.09 15.37
N VAL A 440 14.14 -5.37 14.32
CA VAL A 440 14.21 -3.90 14.22
C VAL A 440 12.83 -3.31 14.59
N PRO A 441 12.77 -2.22 15.38
CA PRO A 441 11.50 -1.60 15.76
C PRO A 441 10.69 -1.10 14.58
N SER A 442 9.37 -1.10 14.71
CA SER A 442 8.49 -0.42 13.75
C SER A 442 8.75 1.09 13.75
N SER A 443 8.45 1.73 12.62
CA SER A 443 8.60 3.19 12.49
C SER A 443 7.72 3.96 13.48
N VAL A 444 6.52 3.43 13.72
CA VAL A 444 5.57 3.91 14.72
C VAL A 444 6.16 3.83 16.14
N ALA A 445 6.75 2.69 16.52
CA ALA A 445 7.40 2.56 17.82
C ALA A 445 8.54 3.57 18.00
N ALA A 446 9.35 3.78 16.96
CA ALA A 446 10.44 4.75 16.97
C ALA A 446 9.95 6.20 17.13
N ALA A 447 8.87 6.58 16.43
CA ALA A 447 8.28 7.91 16.55
C ALA A 447 7.63 8.17 17.91
N GLN A 448 6.92 7.18 18.45
CA GLN A 448 6.33 7.24 19.79
C GLN A 448 7.40 7.43 20.88
N GLU A 449 8.49 6.65 20.83
CA GLU A 449 9.60 6.77 21.78
C GLU A 449 10.27 8.15 21.71
N MET A 450 10.47 8.71 20.52
CA MET A 450 11.00 10.07 20.34
C MET A 450 10.06 11.14 20.95
N ARG A 451 8.74 10.97 20.77
CA ARG A 451 7.72 11.86 21.35
C ARG A 451 7.71 11.78 22.88
N LYS A 452 7.76 10.56 23.46
CA LYS A 452 7.83 10.34 24.92
C LYS A 452 9.07 10.98 25.55
N ARG A 453 10.20 10.98 24.84
CA ARG A 453 11.47 11.58 25.30
C ARG A 453 11.57 13.10 25.13
N GLY A 454 10.50 13.77 24.68
CA GLY A 454 10.46 15.23 24.51
C GLY A 454 11.34 15.77 23.38
N ALA A 455 11.87 14.90 22.50
CA ALA A 455 12.73 15.28 21.40
C ALA A 455 11.88 15.77 20.21
N ARG A 456 11.44 17.03 20.26
CA ARG A 456 11.00 17.76 19.05
C ARG A 456 12.23 18.43 18.43
N ASP A 457 12.57 17.98 17.22
CA ASP A 457 13.58 18.48 16.28
C ASP A 457 15.07 18.15 16.50
N ASN A 458 15.71 17.87 15.35
CA ASN A 458 17.14 17.93 15.03
C ASN A 458 18.06 16.73 15.32
N LEU A 459 17.87 15.63 14.59
CA LEU A 459 19.04 14.90 14.09
C LEU A 459 19.59 15.61 12.85
N ARG A 460 20.63 16.44 13.08
CA ARG A 460 21.41 17.11 12.02
C ARG A 460 22.11 16.02 11.19
N ARG A 461 21.85 15.96 9.89
CA ARG A 461 22.58 15.04 8.99
C ARG A 461 24.02 15.50 8.81
N ILE A 462 24.95 14.55 8.91
CA ILE A 462 26.28 14.65 8.30
C ILE A 462 26.09 14.27 6.83
N PRO A 463 26.43 15.12 5.86
CA PRO A 463 26.42 14.75 4.46
C PRO A 463 27.52 13.72 4.22
N PHE A 464 27.17 12.57 3.65
CA PHE A 464 28.15 11.79 2.90
C PHE A 464 27.99 12.20 1.44
N ASP A 465 29.10 12.65 0.85
CA ASP A 465 29.25 13.03 -0.56
C ASP A 465 28.78 11.94 -1.54
#